data_AF-T0ZBU7-F1
#
_entry.id   AF-T0ZBU7-F1
#
_cell.length_a   1.000
_cell.length_b   1.000
_cell.length_c   1.000
_cell.angle_alpha   90.00
_cell.angle_beta   90.00
_cell.angle_gamma   90.00
#
_symmetry.space_group_name_H-M   'P 1'
#
loop_
_entity.id
_entity.type
_entity.pdbx_description
1 polymer ?
#
loop_
_entity_poly.entity_id
_entity_poly.type
_entity_poly.pdbx_seq_one_letter_code
_entity_poly.pdbx_strand_id
1 'polypeptide(L)'
;MDPVSNPYAPGAGMPPPELAGRDALLESARITAARVRIGRPAKSVLLTGLRGAGKTVLLERMRADAEAAGLHTLWIEAPEGRSLPAILAPQLRQALLRLSRSTRAKALGQRALRALAGFVTSLKIKYADIEVGLDFKPEPGLADNGDLEQDLQALLEAAARAAQA
;
A
#
# COMPACT_ATOMS: atom_id res chain seq x y z
N MET A 1 -39.64 -2.28 -5.52
CA MET A 1 -38.74 -3.03 -4.63
C MET A 1 -38.95 -2.49 -3.23
N ASP A 2 -39.23 -3.34 -2.24
CA ASP A 2 -39.42 -2.91 -0.86
C ASP A 2 -38.09 -2.32 -0.33
N PRO A 3 -38.07 -1.06 0.16
CA PRO A 3 -36.84 -0.43 0.66
C PRO A 3 -36.17 -1.18 1.81
N VAL A 4 -36.93 -1.96 2.60
CA VAL A 4 -36.41 -2.74 3.74
C VAL A 4 -35.62 -3.97 3.27
N SER A 5 -36.03 -4.59 2.17
CA SER A 5 -35.38 -5.78 1.59
C SER A 5 -34.34 -5.43 0.51
N ASN A 6 -34.10 -4.15 0.25
CA ASN A 6 -33.07 -3.73 -0.69
C ASN A 6 -31.67 -3.98 -0.09
N PRO A 7 -30.83 -4.85 -0.69
CA PRO A 7 -29.48 -5.13 -0.19
C PRO A 7 -28.51 -3.96 -0.37
N TYR A 8 -28.93 -2.88 -1.04
CA TYR A 8 -28.17 -1.65 -1.14
C TYR A 8 -28.02 -0.99 0.24
N ALA A 9 -26.80 -1.03 0.78
CA ALA A 9 -26.43 -0.37 2.02
C ALA A 9 -25.71 0.97 1.71
N PRO A 10 -26.42 2.12 1.70
CA PRO A 10 -25.79 3.42 1.51
C PRO A 10 -25.03 3.83 2.78
N GLY A 11 -23.81 3.34 2.92
CA GLY A 11 -22.85 3.75 3.95
C GLY A 11 -21.43 3.68 3.38
N ALA A 12 -20.62 4.71 3.60
CA ALA A 12 -19.23 4.68 3.16
C ALA A 12 -18.49 3.56 3.88
N GLY A 13 -18.09 2.52 3.14
CA GLY A 13 -17.31 1.40 3.68
C GLY A 13 -18.11 0.30 4.38
N MET A 14 -19.44 0.37 4.41
CA MET A 14 -20.26 -0.75 4.91
C MET A 14 -20.32 -1.84 3.84
N PRO A 15 -19.82 -3.06 4.12
CA PRO A 15 -19.90 -4.15 3.15
C PRO A 15 -21.38 -4.51 2.93
N PRO A 16 -21.85 -4.59 1.67
CA PRO A 16 -23.17 -5.10 1.37
C PRO A 16 -23.22 -6.59 1.74
N PRO A 17 -24.42 -7.14 1.99
CA PRO A 17 -24.58 -8.57 2.28
C PRO A 17 -24.07 -9.46 1.14
N GLU A 18 -24.02 -8.95 -0.09
CA GLU A 18 -23.53 -9.67 -1.27
C GLU A 18 -22.78 -8.74 -2.25
N LEU A 19 -21.71 -9.25 -2.87
CA LEU A 19 -20.95 -8.57 -3.94
C LEU A 19 -21.36 -9.10 -5.33
N ALA A 20 -22.66 -9.15 -5.60
CA ALA A 20 -23.20 -9.75 -6.83
C ALA A 20 -22.56 -9.16 -8.10
N GLY A 21 -22.15 -10.04 -9.03
CA GLY A 21 -21.56 -9.66 -10.31
C GLY A 21 -20.12 -9.13 -10.24
N ARG A 22 -19.42 -9.33 -9.11
CA ARG A 22 -18.02 -8.88 -8.91
C ARG A 22 -17.00 -10.02 -8.89
N ASP A 23 -17.44 -11.25 -9.12
CA ASP A 23 -16.61 -12.46 -9.00
C ASP A 23 -15.38 -12.43 -9.91
N ALA A 24 -15.54 -12.06 -11.18
CA ALA A 24 -14.42 -11.97 -12.13
C ALA A 24 -13.35 -10.95 -11.69
N LEU A 25 -13.76 -9.87 -11.04
CA LEU A 25 -12.85 -8.85 -10.54
C LEU A 25 -12.09 -9.33 -9.30
N LEU A 26 -12.80 -9.96 -8.36
CA LEU A 26 -12.20 -10.56 -7.16
C LEU A 26 -11.25 -11.70 -7.54
N GLU A 27 -11.60 -12.51 -8.53
CA GLU A 27 -10.76 -13.59 -9.03
C GLU A 27 -9.48 -13.03 -9.69
N SER A 28 -9.59 -11.95 -10.47
CA SER A 28 -8.42 -11.26 -11.03
C SER A 28 -7.48 -10.75 -9.93
N ALA A 29 -8.03 -10.13 -8.88
CA ALA A 29 -7.26 -9.68 -7.72
C ALA A 29 -6.59 -10.85 -6.98
N ARG A 30 -7.30 -11.96 -6.78
CA ARG A 30 -6.78 -13.19 -6.18
C ARG A 30 -5.61 -13.77 -6.97
N ILE A 31 -5.74 -13.85 -8.30
CA ILE A 31 -4.66 -14.32 -9.20
C ILE A 31 -3.44 -13.39 -9.09
N THR A 32 -3.65 -12.08 -9.09
CA THR A 32 -2.57 -11.09 -8.92
C THR A 32 -1.84 -11.29 -7.59
N ALA A 33 -2.56 -11.40 -6.47
CA ALA A 33 -1.98 -11.67 -5.17
C ALA A 33 -1.18 -12.98 -5.14
N ALA A 34 -1.75 -14.06 -5.70
CA ALA A 34 -1.08 -15.35 -5.77
C ALA A 34 0.22 -15.30 -6.59
N ARG A 35 0.24 -14.59 -7.73
CA ARG A 35 1.44 -14.39 -8.56
C ARG A 35 2.51 -13.61 -7.83
N VAL A 36 2.15 -12.52 -7.15
CA VAL A 36 3.09 -11.70 -6.36
C VAL A 36 3.76 -12.55 -5.27
N ARG A 37 3.01 -13.41 -4.58
CA ARG A 37 3.57 -14.30 -3.54
C ARG A 37 4.64 -15.26 -4.04
N ILE A 38 4.54 -15.70 -5.30
CA ILE A 38 5.52 -16.61 -5.91
C ILE A 38 6.56 -15.87 -6.75
N GLY A 39 6.69 -14.55 -6.57
CA GLY A 39 7.68 -13.72 -7.27
C GLY A 39 7.42 -13.58 -8.77
N ARG A 40 6.19 -13.80 -9.24
CA ARG A 40 5.82 -13.66 -10.65
C ARG A 40 5.24 -12.26 -10.90
N PRO A 41 5.58 -11.62 -12.03
CA PRO A 41 4.97 -10.34 -12.42
C PRO A 41 3.45 -10.46 -12.49
N ALA A 42 2.75 -9.42 -12.03
CA ALA A 42 1.29 -9.34 -12.07
C ALA A 42 0.86 -7.94 -12.50
N LYS A 43 -0.36 -7.82 -13.04
CA LYS A 43 -0.92 -6.53 -13.46
C LYS A 43 -1.66 -5.89 -12.28
N SER A 44 -1.45 -4.60 -12.07
CA SER A 44 -2.24 -3.80 -11.14
C SER A 44 -3.71 -3.76 -11.55
N VAL A 45 -4.60 -3.69 -10.57
CA VAL A 45 -6.05 -3.56 -10.77
C VAL A 45 -6.44 -2.10 -10.57
N LEU A 46 -7.13 -1.51 -11.55
CA LEU A 46 -7.68 -0.16 -11.45
C LEU A 46 -9.21 -0.24 -11.49
N LEU A 47 -9.86 0.22 -10.43
CA LEU A 47 -11.33 0.24 -10.35
C LEU A 47 -11.86 1.62 -10.72
N THR A 48 -12.61 1.70 -11.82
CA THR A 48 -13.27 2.92 -12.27
C THR A 48 -14.79 2.77 -12.24
N GLY A 49 -15.52 3.88 -12.15
CA GLY A 49 -16.99 3.89 -12.17
C GLY A 49 -17.62 4.95 -11.26
N LEU A 50 -18.95 5.01 -11.27
CA LEU A 50 -19.74 6.04 -10.58
C LEU A 50 -19.53 6.04 -9.04
N ARG A 51 -19.79 7.20 -8.40
CA ARG A 51 -19.84 7.30 -6.93
C ARG A 51 -20.92 6.36 -6.39
N GLY A 52 -20.65 5.71 -5.27
CA GLY A 52 -21.59 4.74 -4.67
C GLY A 52 -21.58 3.34 -5.28
N ALA A 53 -20.81 3.07 -6.34
CA ALA A 53 -20.74 1.75 -6.98
C ALA A 53 -20.00 0.66 -6.16
N GLY A 54 -19.71 0.89 -4.87
CA GLY A 54 -19.03 -0.08 -4.01
C GLY A 54 -17.52 -0.26 -4.24
N LYS A 55 -16.85 0.66 -4.95
CA LYS A 55 -15.41 0.54 -5.27
C LYS A 55 -14.54 0.40 -4.02
N THR A 56 -14.77 1.23 -3.00
CA THR A 56 -14.02 1.19 -1.74
C THR A 56 -14.22 -0.15 -1.02
N VAL A 57 -15.46 -0.66 -1.00
CA VAL A 57 -15.76 -1.97 -0.43
C VAL A 57 -15.04 -3.10 -1.17
N LEU A 58 -14.94 -3.01 -2.51
CA LEU A 58 -14.22 -4.00 -3.31
C LEU A 58 -12.71 -3.97 -3.02
N LEU A 59 -12.10 -2.78 -2.94
CA LEU A 59 -10.69 -2.66 -2.55
C LEU A 59 -10.44 -3.20 -1.14
N GLU A 60 -11.36 -2.96 -0.20
CA GLU A 60 -11.27 -3.50 1.16
C GLU A 60 -11.37 -5.03 1.17
N ARG A 61 -12.27 -5.61 0.36
CA ARG A 61 -12.34 -7.07 0.22
C ARG A 61 -11.05 -7.65 -0.38
N MET A 62 -10.53 -7.03 -1.44
CA MET A 62 -9.24 -7.45 -2.03
C MET A 62 -8.09 -7.36 -1.03
N ARG A 63 -8.08 -6.32 -0.18
CA ARG A 63 -7.11 -6.16 0.91
C ARG A 63 -7.21 -7.31 1.90
N ALA A 64 -8.41 -7.61 2.39
CA ALA A 64 -8.64 -8.70 3.34
C ALA A 64 -8.22 -10.07 2.75
N ASP A 65 -8.56 -10.33 1.48
CA ASP A 65 -8.18 -11.57 0.80
C ASP A 65 -6.65 -11.68 0.62
N ALA A 66 -5.97 -10.57 0.33
CA ALA A 66 -4.50 -10.52 0.24
C ALA A 66 -3.83 -10.75 1.61
N GLU A 67 -4.34 -10.14 2.68
CA GLU A 67 -3.86 -10.35 4.05
C GLU A 67 -4.07 -11.79 4.51
N ALA A 68 -5.25 -12.38 4.22
CA ALA A 68 -5.52 -13.79 4.48
C ALA A 68 -4.58 -14.74 3.71
N ALA A 69 -4.08 -14.31 2.54
CA ALA A 69 -3.06 -15.01 1.78
C ALA A 69 -1.63 -14.79 2.31
N GLY A 70 -1.44 -14.03 3.40
CA GLY A 70 -0.14 -13.77 4.02
C GLY A 70 0.65 -12.63 3.38
N LEU A 71 0.01 -11.76 2.59
CA LEU A 71 0.65 -10.54 2.09
C LEU A 71 0.52 -9.40 3.09
N HIS A 72 1.54 -8.56 3.17
CA HIS A 72 1.44 -7.27 3.85
C HIS A 72 0.77 -6.26 2.93
N THR A 73 -0.27 -5.58 3.40
CA THR A 73 -0.97 -4.55 2.64
C THR A 73 -0.81 -3.17 3.29
N LEU A 74 -0.95 -2.12 2.47
CA LEU A 74 -1.00 -0.73 2.89
C LEU A 74 -2.28 -0.12 2.32
N TRP A 75 -3.05 0.55 3.18
CA TRP A 75 -4.23 1.30 2.77
C TRP A 75 -3.91 2.79 2.78
N ILE A 76 -4.00 3.43 1.62
CA ILE A 76 -3.64 4.83 1.43
C ILE A 76 -4.77 5.51 0.68
N GLU A 77 -5.21 6.64 1.21
CA GLU A 77 -6.06 7.58 0.48
C GLU A 77 -5.20 8.69 -0.11
N ALA A 78 -5.52 9.11 -1.33
CA ALA A 78 -4.83 10.18 -2.04
C ALA A 78 -5.75 11.41 -2.12
N PRO A 79 -5.84 12.22 -1.05
CA PRO A 79 -6.62 13.45 -1.07
C PRO A 79 -5.94 14.49 -1.97
N GLU A 80 -6.74 15.46 -2.42
CA GLU A 80 -6.22 16.62 -3.15
C GLU A 80 -5.27 17.44 -2.26
N GLY A 81 -4.24 18.04 -2.87
CA GLY A 81 -3.31 18.94 -2.18
C GLY A 81 -2.25 18.24 -1.32
N ARG A 82 -2.16 16.90 -1.33
CA ARG A 82 -1.09 16.14 -0.66
C ARG A 82 -0.15 15.52 -1.67
N SER A 83 1.15 15.59 -1.41
CA SER A 83 2.16 14.96 -2.25
C SER A 83 2.22 13.45 -2.04
N LEU A 84 2.63 12.72 -3.09
CA LEU A 84 2.79 11.26 -3.04
C LEU A 84 3.73 10.81 -1.90
N PRO A 85 4.90 11.45 -1.68
CA PRO A 85 5.76 11.13 -0.54
C PRO A 85 5.07 11.34 0.81
N ALA A 86 4.28 12.42 0.95
CA ALA A 86 3.60 12.77 2.19
C ALA A 86 2.49 11.78 2.57
N ILE A 87 1.90 11.06 1.60
CA ILE A 87 0.91 10.00 1.88
C ILE A 87 1.55 8.62 2.04
N LEU A 88 2.65 8.33 1.32
CA LEU A 88 3.31 7.03 1.38
C LEU A 88 4.18 6.84 2.61
N ALA A 89 4.98 7.85 2.97
CA ALA A 89 6.03 7.71 3.98
C ALA A 89 5.50 7.29 5.37
N PRO A 90 4.38 7.84 5.89
CA PRO A 90 3.84 7.39 7.19
C PRO A 90 3.43 5.90 7.19
N GLN A 91 2.78 5.44 6.12
CA GLN A 91 2.28 4.07 5.99
C GLN A 91 3.42 3.06 5.83
N LEU A 92 4.41 3.40 4.98
CA LEU A 92 5.62 2.60 4.82
C LEU A 92 6.41 2.51 6.14
N ARG A 93 6.56 3.61 6.88
CA ARG A 93 7.24 3.60 8.18
C ARG A 93 6.62 2.56 9.12
N GLN A 94 5.30 2.59 9.28
CA GLN A 94 4.60 1.65 10.16
C GLN A 94 4.81 0.20 9.72
N ALA A 95 4.71 -0.08 8.41
CA ALA A 95 4.89 -1.42 7.88
C ALA A 95 6.32 -1.95 8.07
N LEU A 96 7.32 -1.12 7.78
CA LEU A 96 8.72 -1.47 7.92
C LEU A 96 9.13 -1.63 9.40
N LEU A 97 8.56 -0.84 10.31
CA LEU A 97 8.73 -1.05 11.76
C LEU A 97 8.17 -2.40 12.21
N ARG A 98 7.02 -2.83 11.69
CA ARG A 98 6.47 -4.17 11.96
C ARG A 98 7.38 -5.26 11.41
N LEU A 99 7.86 -5.13 10.18
CA LEU A 99 8.77 -6.10 9.54
C LEU A 99 10.12 -6.20 10.28
N SER A 100 10.70 -5.07 10.70
CA SER A 100 11.99 -5.04 11.40
C SER A 100 11.97 -5.65 12.80
N ARG A 101 10.78 -5.91 13.38
CA ARG A 101 10.64 -6.66 14.63
C ARG A 101 10.77 -8.17 14.44
N SER A 102 10.54 -8.68 13.24
CA SER A 102 10.77 -10.09 12.92
C SER A 102 12.27 -10.39 12.94
N THR A 103 12.70 -11.41 13.68
CA THR A 103 14.12 -11.82 13.71
C THR A 103 14.66 -12.11 12.31
N ARG A 104 13.83 -12.69 11.43
CA ARG A 104 14.21 -13.06 10.07
C ARG A 104 14.36 -11.84 9.15
N ALA A 105 13.51 -10.84 9.32
CA ALA A 105 13.51 -9.64 8.49
C ALA A 105 14.20 -8.43 9.13
N LYS A 106 14.75 -8.55 10.35
CA LYS A 106 15.28 -7.42 11.14
C LYS A 106 16.27 -6.55 10.37
N ALA A 107 17.31 -7.16 9.80
CA ALA A 107 18.36 -6.44 9.08
C ALA A 107 17.81 -5.75 7.81
N LEU A 108 16.96 -6.45 7.04
CA LEU A 108 16.37 -5.92 5.82
C LEU A 108 15.34 -4.83 6.11
N GLY A 109 14.52 -5.00 7.15
CA GLY A 109 13.57 -4.00 7.61
C GLY A 109 14.26 -2.74 8.13
N GLN A 110 15.35 -2.88 8.88
CA GLN A 110 16.17 -1.72 9.29
C GLN A 110 16.79 -1.02 8.09
N ARG A 111 17.28 -1.76 7.09
CA ARG A 111 17.80 -1.15 5.85
C ARG A 111 16.71 -0.42 5.07
N ALA A 112 15.51 -0.99 4.95
CA ALA A 112 14.38 -0.33 4.33
C ALA A 112 13.95 0.93 5.09
N LEU A 113 14.04 0.95 6.43
CA LEU A 113 13.81 2.17 7.23
C LEU A 113 14.87 3.25 6.98
N ARG A 114 16.13 2.87 6.70
CA ARG A 114 17.17 3.81 6.25
C ARG A 114 16.89 4.35 4.85
N ALA A 115 16.41 3.51 3.93
CA ALA A 115 15.95 3.93 2.60
C ALA A 115 14.80 4.94 2.72
N LEU A 116 13.83 4.67 3.60
CA LEU A 116 12.73 5.60 3.85
C LEU A 116 13.23 6.93 4.43
N ALA A 117 14.25 6.89 5.29
CA ALA A 117 14.86 8.09 5.83
C ALA A 117 15.57 8.92 4.74
N GLY A 118 16.29 8.27 3.83
CA GLY A 118 16.83 8.89 2.61
C GLY A 118 15.73 9.57 1.80
N PHE A 119 14.68 8.81 1.47
CA PHE A 119 13.57 9.25 0.61
C PHE A 119 12.86 10.47 1.20
N VAL A 120 12.57 10.45 2.50
CA VAL A 120 11.94 11.59 3.19
C VAL A 120 12.88 12.80 3.22
N THR A 121 14.18 12.59 3.44
CA THR A 121 15.14 13.69 3.55
C THR A 121 15.38 14.37 2.21
N SER A 122 15.59 13.58 1.16
CA SER A 122 15.86 14.08 -0.19
C SER A 122 14.63 14.81 -0.76
N LEU A 123 13.43 14.25 -0.56
CA LEU A 123 12.20 14.80 -1.11
C LEU A 123 11.60 15.95 -0.29
N LYS A 124 11.94 16.09 0.99
CA LYS A 124 11.55 17.27 1.79
C LYS A 124 12.02 18.60 1.19
N ILE A 125 13.11 18.57 0.41
CA ILE A 125 13.60 19.75 -0.32
C ILE A 125 12.59 20.20 -1.39
N LYS A 126 11.88 19.26 -2.01
CA LYS A 126 10.90 19.51 -3.08
C LYS A 126 9.46 19.61 -2.58
N TYR A 127 9.12 18.86 -1.53
CA TYR A 127 7.76 18.73 -1.00
C TYR A 127 7.73 19.16 0.47
N ALA A 128 7.16 20.33 0.72
CA ALA A 128 7.09 20.94 2.05
C ALA A 128 6.08 20.26 2.99
N ASP A 129 5.20 19.40 2.47
CA ASP A 129 4.11 18.75 3.21
C ASP A 129 4.47 17.38 3.80
N ILE A 130 5.74 16.97 3.71
CA ILE A 130 6.21 15.70 4.27
C ILE A 130 6.46 15.83 5.78
N GLU A 131 5.52 15.35 6.57
CA GLU A 131 5.59 15.35 8.03
C GLU A 131 5.80 13.93 8.58
N VAL A 132 7.02 13.39 8.43
CA VAL A 132 7.38 12.07 8.96
C VAL A 132 8.63 12.15 9.82
N GLY A 133 8.53 11.57 11.02
CA GLY A 133 9.66 11.40 11.94
C GLY A 133 10.61 10.31 11.47
N LEU A 134 11.92 10.57 11.59
CA LEU A 134 12.98 9.66 11.18
C LEU A 134 13.61 9.00 12.42
N ASP A 135 13.40 7.70 12.58
CA ASP A 135 14.00 6.93 13.68
C ASP A 135 15.40 6.38 13.32
N PHE A 136 15.77 6.47 12.04
CA PHE A 136 17.00 5.91 11.46
C PHE A 136 17.75 6.97 10.66
N LYS A 137 19.09 6.85 10.65
CA LYS A 137 19.93 7.67 9.77
C LYS A 137 19.86 7.16 8.33
N PRO A 138 19.73 8.05 7.32
CA PRO A 138 19.83 7.68 5.91
C PRO A 138 21.11 6.88 5.61
N GLU A 139 21.02 5.95 4.65
CA GLU A 139 22.18 5.24 4.10
C GLU A 139 22.59 5.95 2.80
N PRO A 140 23.83 6.44 2.67
CA PRO A 140 24.28 7.11 1.45
C PRO A 140 24.11 6.23 0.21
N GLY A 141 23.51 6.78 -0.85
CA GLY A 141 23.23 6.08 -2.09
C GLY A 141 22.00 5.17 -2.06
N LEU A 142 21.18 5.23 -1.01
CA LEU A 142 19.94 4.45 -0.88
C LEU A 142 18.72 5.37 -0.76
N ALA A 143 18.04 5.55 -1.90
CA ALA A 143 16.85 6.39 -2.02
C ALA A 143 17.09 7.83 -1.51
N ASP A 144 18.24 8.43 -1.82
CA ASP A 144 18.65 9.75 -1.33
C ASP A 144 19.03 10.74 -2.45
N ASN A 145 18.63 10.50 -3.70
CA ASN A 145 19.04 11.31 -4.84
C ASN A 145 18.14 12.54 -5.09
N GLY A 146 16.97 12.60 -4.45
CA GLY A 146 16.00 13.69 -4.56
C GLY A 146 15.13 13.62 -5.82
N ASP A 147 15.31 12.62 -6.67
CA ASP A 147 14.42 12.27 -7.77
C ASP A 147 13.34 11.30 -7.30
N LEU A 148 12.07 11.68 -7.49
CA LEU A 148 10.94 10.92 -6.96
C LEU A 148 10.87 9.51 -7.53
N GLU A 149 11.12 9.33 -8.82
CA GLU A 149 10.97 8.04 -9.49
C GLU A 149 12.05 7.06 -9.01
N GLN A 150 13.30 7.50 -9.04
CA GLN A 150 14.43 6.68 -8.62
C GLN A 150 14.43 6.39 -7.11
N ASP A 151 14.17 7.40 -6.27
CA ASP A 151 14.12 7.20 -4.82
C ASP A 151 12.94 6.31 -4.42
N LEU A 152 11.78 6.47 -5.07
CA LEU A 152 10.62 5.61 -4.82
C LEU A 152 10.91 4.16 -5.23
N GLN A 153 11.53 3.95 -6.40
CA GLN A 153 11.92 2.60 -6.83
C GLN A 153 12.85 1.94 -5.81
N ALA A 154 13.93 2.62 -5.43
CA ALA A 154 14.90 2.10 -4.46
C ALA A 154 14.25 1.79 -3.09
N LEU A 155 13.34 2.66 -2.63
CA LEU A 155 12.57 2.44 -1.41
C LEU A 155 11.66 1.21 -1.51
N LEU A 156 10.90 1.07 -2.60
CA LEU A 156 10.00 -0.07 -2.79
C LEU A 156 10.76 -1.40 -2.93
N GLU A 157 11.92 -1.40 -3.59
CA GLU A 157 12.79 -2.57 -3.65
C GLU A 157 13.31 -2.99 -2.28
N ALA A 158 13.78 -2.03 -1.46
CA ALA A 158 14.24 -2.31 -0.10
C ALA A 158 13.10 -2.84 0.78
N ALA A 159 11.90 -2.25 0.67
CA ALA A 159 10.71 -2.70 1.36
C ALA A 159 10.27 -4.11 0.94
N ALA A 160 10.30 -4.42 -0.35
CA ALA A 160 9.95 -5.73 -0.89
C ALA A 160 10.91 -6.83 -0.38
N ARG A 161 12.22 -6.55 -0.34
CA ARG A 161 13.20 -7.49 0.24
C ARG A 161 12.93 -7.75 1.72
N ALA A 162 12.57 -6.71 2.48
CA ALA A 162 12.18 -6.88 3.89
C ALA A 162 10.90 -7.71 4.06
N ALA A 163 9.93 -7.54 3.17
CA ALA A 163 8.67 -8.29 3.20
C ALA A 163 8.82 -9.76 2.76
N GLN A 164 9.84 -10.08 1.96
CA GLN A 164 10.08 -11.45 1.47
C GLN A 164 10.75 -12.36 2.51
N ALA A 165 11.45 -11.79 3.49
CA ALA A 165 12.25 -12.51 4.48
C ALA A 165 11.41 -13.18 5.58
#